data_AF-A0A257JG24-F1
#
_entry.id   AF-A0A257JG24-F1
#
_cell.length_a   1.000
_cell.length_b   1.000
_cell.length_c   1.000
_cell.angle_alpha   90.00
_cell.angle_beta   90.00
_cell.angle_gamma   90.00
#
_symmetry.space_group_name_H-M   'P 1'
#
loop_
_entity.id
_entity.type
_entity.pdbx_description
1 polymer ?
#
loop_
_entity_poly.entity_id
_entity_poly.type
_entity_poly.pdbx_seq_one_letter_code
_entity_poly.pdbx_strand_id
1 'polypeptide(L)'
;WLAMLPTRTPRGVVVVDPPYEQTDERARISTILAAAHRKWAHGVTVIWYPLKDRVPHERWKRQLSGLGIPKLLTVEHWLYDADQPSIYNGAGLFIVNPPYAFTQSLPPLLEALRAALAPEGHRGEITTEWLA
;
A
#
# COMPACT_ATOMS: atom_id res chain seq x y z
N TRP A 1 -9.49 11.97 -8.51
CA TRP A 1 -8.90 11.06 -9.52
C TRP A 1 -9.90 10.03 -10.05
N LEU A 2 -10.78 9.43 -9.24
CA LEU A 2 -11.77 8.44 -9.70
C LEU A 2 -12.64 8.88 -10.91
N ALA A 3 -12.94 10.18 -11.02
CA ALA A 3 -13.69 10.74 -12.16
C ALA A 3 -12.93 10.68 -13.50
N MET A 4 -11.61 10.51 -13.46
CA MET A 4 -10.75 10.43 -14.64
C MET A 4 -10.57 8.99 -15.14
N LEU A 5 -11.27 8.02 -14.52
CA LEU A 5 -11.22 6.61 -14.88
C LEU A 5 -12.50 6.16 -15.62
N PRO A 6 -12.36 5.32 -16.67
CA PRO A 6 -11.11 4.80 -17.22
C PRO A 6 -10.36 5.87 -18.03
N THR A 7 -9.04 5.73 -18.14
CA THR A 7 -8.21 6.59 -19.00
C THR A 7 -8.50 6.33 -20.49
N ARG A 8 -8.16 7.29 -21.36
CA ARG A 8 -8.34 7.14 -22.82
C ARG A 8 -7.65 5.90 -23.38
N THR A 9 -6.50 5.52 -22.80
CA THR A 9 -5.86 4.22 -23.03
C THR A 9 -6.25 3.25 -21.93
N PRO A 10 -6.46 1.96 -22.23
CA PRO A 10 -6.81 0.96 -21.21
C PRO A 10 -5.66 0.67 -20.24
N ARG A 11 -4.43 1.04 -20.59
CA ARG A 11 -3.23 0.91 -19.76
C ARG A 11 -2.85 2.25 -19.13
N GLY A 12 -2.44 2.19 -17.87
CA GLY A 12 -1.97 3.34 -17.10
C GLY A 12 -1.67 2.95 -15.65
N VAL A 13 -1.08 3.91 -14.94
CA VAL A 13 -0.84 3.84 -13.50
C VAL A 13 -1.46 5.07 -12.86
N VAL A 14 -2.15 4.89 -11.73
CA VAL A 14 -2.53 5.99 -10.84
C VAL A 14 -1.77 5.82 -9.53
N VAL A 15 -1.14 6.90 -9.07
CA VAL A 15 -0.53 7.00 -7.74
C VAL A 15 -1.43 7.89 -6.88
N VAL A 16 -1.80 7.39 -5.69
CA VAL A 16 -2.64 8.07 -4.72
C VAL A 16 -1.82 8.25 -3.46
N ASP A 17 -1.55 9.50 -3.11
CA ASP A 17 -0.74 9.88 -1.94
C ASP A 17 -1.53 10.91 -1.10
N PRO A 18 -2.47 10.46 -0.25
CA PRO A 18 -3.23 11.33 0.61
C PRO A 18 -2.47 11.67 1.91
N PRO A 19 -2.80 12.79 2.57
CA PRO A 19 -2.08 13.24 3.77
C PRO A 19 -2.38 12.44 5.06
N TYR A 20 -3.52 11.74 5.17
CA TYR A 20 -3.92 10.97 6.38
C TYR A 20 -4.08 11.80 7.67
N GLU A 21 -4.69 12.98 7.54
CA GLU A 21 -5.05 13.91 8.62
C GLU A 21 -6.46 13.68 9.17
N GLN A 22 -7.38 13.17 8.34
CA GLN A 22 -8.77 12.89 8.69
C GLN A 22 -8.92 11.42 9.12
N THR A 23 -9.76 11.20 10.12
CA THR A 23 -9.99 9.86 10.69
C THR A 23 -10.67 8.89 9.73
N ASP A 24 -11.40 9.41 8.74
CA ASP A 24 -12.16 8.63 7.77
C ASP A 24 -11.42 8.39 6.44
N GLU A 25 -10.18 8.87 6.29
CA GLU A 25 -9.41 8.70 5.03
C GLU A 25 -9.20 7.24 4.65
N ARG A 26 -8.93 6.37 5.62
CA ARG A 26 -8.79 4.92 5.37
C ARG A 26 -10.07 4.32 4.79
N ALA A 27 -11.22 4.70 5.33
CA ALA A 27 -12.52 4.25 4.84
C ALA A 27 -12.79 4.78 3.43
N ARG A 28 -12.52 6.07 3.18
CA ARG A 28 -12.65 6.68 1.86
C ARG A 28 -11.77 5.98 0.83
N ILE A 29 -10.53 5.66 1.18
CA ILE A 29 -9.61 4.93 0.29
C ILE A 29 -10.15 3.55 -0.06
N SER A 30 -10.64 2.78 0.92
CA SER A 30 -11.26 1.48 0.66
C SER A 30 -12.44 1.61 -0.32
N THR A 31 -13.33 2.58 -0.11
CA THR A 31 -14.47 2.83 -1.01
C THR A 31 -14.03 3.24 -2.41
N ILE A 32 -13.05 4.14 -2.51
CA ILE A 32 -12.55 4.63 -3.79
C ILE A 32 -11.82 3.51 -4.54
N LEU A 33 -11.02 2.69 -3.86
CA LEU A 33 -10.32 1.56 -4.46
C LEU A 33 -11.30 0.54 -5.05
N ALA A 34 -12.35 0.18 -4.31
CA ALA A 34 -13.40 -0.70 -4.83
C ALA A 34 -14.10 -0.11 -6.07
N ALA A 35 -14.38 1.19 -6.06
CA ALA A 35 -15.00 1.87 -7.20
C ALA A 35 -14.05 1.98 -8.41
N ALA A 36 -12.76 2.27 -8.16
CA ALA A 36 -11.74 2.38 -9.19
C ALA A 36 -11.51 1.04 -9.89
N HIS A 37 -11.38 -0.05 -9.13
CA HIS A 37 -11.21 -1.39 -9.68
C HIS A 37 -12.41 -1.80 -10.55
N ARG A 38 -13.65 -1.53 -10.12
CA ARG A 38 -14.85 -1.79 -10.94
C ARG A 38 -14.87 -1.00 -12.25
N LYS A 39 -14.40 0.25 -12.26
CA LYS A 39 -14.35 1.10 -13.46
C LYS A 39 -13.20 0.78 -14.39
N TRP A 40 -12.07 0.33 -13.84
CA TRP A 40 -10.81 0.19 -14.55
C TRP A 40 -10.02 -1.03 -14.07
N ALA A 41 -10.58 -2.21 -14.33
CA ALA A 41 -10.10 -3.48 -13.78
C ALA A 41 -8.66 -3.86 -14.15
N HIS A 42 -8.13 -3.35 -15.26
CA HIS A 42 -6.77 -3.63 -15.76
C HIS A 42 -5.75 -2.53 -15.43
N GLY A 43 -6.19 -1.44 -14.82
CA GLY A 43 -5.29 -0.37 -14.42
C GLY A 43 -4.41 -0.76 -13.24
N VAL A 44 -3.23 -0.15 -13.15
CA VAL A 44 -2.39 -0.25 -11.96
C VAL A 44 -2.76 0.90 -11.02
N THR A 45 -3.11 0.57 -9.78
CA THR A 45 -3.38 1.58 -8.75
C THR A 45 -2.37 1.39 -7.63
N VAL A 46 -1.62 2.44 -7.31
CA VAL A 46 -0.67 2.49 -6.20
C VAL A 46 -1.19 3.48 -5.17
N ILE A 47 -1.34 3.05 -3.93
CA ILE A 47 -1.80 3.90 -2.82
C ILE A 47 -0.76 3.87 -1.72
N TRP A 48 -0.17 5.02 -1.43
CA TRP A 48 0.72 5.18 -0.29
C TRP A 48 -0.08 5.37 0.99
N TYR A 49 0.43 4.84 2.10
CA TYR A 49 -0.13 5.05 3.44
C TYR A 49 0.95 5.09 4.54
N PRO A 50 0.73 5.86 5.61
CA PRO A 50 1.58 5.86 6.79
C PRO A 50 1.25 4.68 7.70
N LEU A 51 2.29 4.10 8.28
CA LEU A 51 2.23 3.10 9.33
C LEU A 51 2.41 3.81 10.68
N LYS A 52 1.34 3.81 11.48
CA LYS A 52 1.30 4.42 12.83
C LYS A 52 1.21 3.34 13.90
N ASP A 53 0.23 2.45 13.77
CA ASP A 53 -0.04 1.36 14.72
C ASP A 53 -0.37 0.08 13.95
N ARG A 54 0.19 -1.06 14.37
CA ARG A 54 -0.05 -2.35 13.69
C ARG A 54 -1.51 -2.80 13.76
N VAL A 55 -2.18 -2.67 14.91
CA VAL A 55 -3.54 -3.21 15.11
C VAL A 55 -4.60 -2.55 14.20
N PRO A 56 -4.71 -1.21 14.14
CA PRO A 56 -5.62 -0.54 13.19
C PRO A 56 -5.27 -0.81 11.73
N HIS A 57 -3.98 -0.97 11.44
CA HIS A 57 -3.49 -1.24 10.09
C HIS A 57 -3.87 -2.65 9.61
N GLU A 58 -3.63 -3.67 10.43
CA GLU A 58 -4.04 -5.06 10.17
C GLU A 58 -5.55 -5.20 10.01
N ARG A 59 -6.34 -4.45 10.78
CA ARG A 59 -7.80 -4.39 10.58
C ARG A 59 -8.16 -3.84 9.20
N TRP A 60 -7.45 -2.81 8.75
CA TRP A 60 -7.69 -2.19 7.45
C TRP A 60 -7.29 -3.13 6.29
N LYS A 61 -6.16 -3.84 6.40
CA LYS A 61 -5.76 -4.89 5.43
C LYS A 61 -6.83 -5.97 5.29
N ARG A 62 -7.41 -6.45 6.40
CA ARG A 62 -8.52 -7.43 6.36
C ARG A 62 -9.77 -6.87 5.68
N GLN A 63 -10.12 -5.61 5.93
CA GLN A 63 -11.24 -4.95 5.24
C GLN A 63 -11.00 -4.88 3.72
N LEU A 64 -9.77 -4.56 3.31
CA LEU A 64 -9.39 -4.49 1.89
C LEU A 64 -9.36 -5.87 1.23
N SER A 65 -8.84 -6.90 1.91
CA SER A 65 -8.89 -8.29 1.47
C SER A 65 -10.35 -8.73 1.23
N GLY A 66 -11.26 -8.35 2.14
CA GLY A 66 -12.70 -8.60 2.02
C GLY A 66 -13.39 -7.94 0.81
N LEU A 67 -12.73 -7.00 0.12
CA LEU A 67 -13.25 -6.43 -1.14
C LEU A 67 -13.11 -7.39 -2.33
N GLY A 68 -12.31 -8.45 -2.21
CA GLY A 68 -12.11 -9.44 -3.27
C GLY A 68 -11.44 -8.88 -4.53
N ILE A 69 -10.63 -7.82 -4.39
CA ILE A 69 -9.87 -7.24 -5.51
C ILE A 69 -8.69 -8.17 -5.82
N PRO A 70 -8.65 -8.82 -6.99
CA PRO A 70 -7.56 -9.73 -7.32
C PRO A 70 -6.24 -8.99 -7.47
N LYS A 71 -5.13 -9.66 -7.13
CA LYS A 71 -3.76 -9.13 -7.32
C LYS A 71 -3.56 -7.82 -6.55
N LEU A 72 -4.00 -7.79 -5.30
CA LEU A 72 -3.73 -6.71 -4.37
C LEU A 72 -2.48 -7.05 -3.55
N LEU A 73 -1.36 -6.44 -3.92
CA LEU A 73 -0.09 -6.56 -3.22
C LEU A 73 0.06 -5.44 -2.19
N THR A 74 0.59 -5.79 -1.02
CA THR A 74 1.11 -4.83 -0.04
C THR A 74 2.63 -4.87 -0.04
N VAL A 75 3.24 -3.70 0.14
CA VAL A 75 4.67 -3.56 0.43
C VAL A 75 4.77 -2.61 1.61
N GLU A 76 5.29 -3.06 2.74
CA GLU A 76 5.26 -2.31 4.00
C GLU A 76 6.64 -2.28 4.61
N HIS A 77 7.13 -1.09 4.98
CA HIS A 77 8.39 -0.93 5.68
C HIS A 77 8.14 -0.31 7.06
N TRP A 78 8.25 -1.15 8.09
CA TRP A 78 8.29 -0.76 9.49
C TRP A 78 9.74 -0.46 9.87
N LEU A 79 10.03 0.77 10.27
CA LEU A 79 11.39 1.23 10.54
C LEU A 79 11.94 0.67 11.86
N TYR A 80 11.06 0.40 12.83
CA TYR A 80 11.42 0.01 14.19
C TYR A 80 10.99 -1.43 14.48
N ASP A 81 11.74 -2.10 15.36
CA ASP A 81 11.47 -3.48 15.76
C ASP A 81 10.23 -3.62 16.68
N ALA A 82 9.74 -2.49 17.21
CA ALA A 82 8.50 -2.39 17.98
C ALA A 82 7.78 -1.09 17.64
N ASP A 83 6.45 -1.07 17.84
CA ASP A 83 5.64 0.13 17.58
C ASP A 83 6.06 1.26 18.52
N GLN A 84 6.40 2.41 17.95
CA GLN A 84 6.81 3.60 18.68
C GLN A 84 5.63 4.59 18.74
N PRO A 85 5.06 4.87 19.94
CA PRO A 85 3.94 5.78 20.07
C PRO A 85 4.31 7.20 19.62
N SER A 86 3.39 7.88 18.93
CA SER A 86 3.51 9.29 18.54
C SER A 86 4.61 9.63 17.51
N ILE A 87 5.32 8.64 16.99
CA ILE A 87 6.26 8.84 15.88
C ILE A 87 5.79 8.10 14.62
N TYR A 88 6.44 8.43 13.51
CA TYR A 88 6.20 7.80 12.22
C TYR A 88 6.89 6.43 12.18
N ASN A 89 6.13 5.34 12.33
CA ASN A 89 6.67 3.97 12.36
C ASN A 89 7.08 3.44 10.99
N GLY A 90 6.62 4.06 9.91
CA GLY A 90 6.99 3.70 8.55
C GLY A 90 5.91 4.00 7.52
N ALA A 91 6.01 3.36 6.36
CA ALA A 91 5.07 3.52 5.26
C ALA A 91 4.78 2.21 4.55
N GLY A 92 3.67 2.17 3.83
CA GLY A 92 3.38 1.08 2.92
C GLY A 92 2.72 1.55 1.62
N LEU A 93 2.66 0.62 0.68
CA LEU A 93 1.99 0.76 -0.61
C LEU A 93 0.98 -0.38 -0.78
N PHE A 94 -0.27 -0.02 -1.13
CA PHE A 94 -1.19 -0.96 -1.76
C PHE A 94 -1.02 -0.85 -3.26
N ILE A 95 -0.81 -1.98 -3.92
CA ILE A 95 -0.60 -2.05 -5.36
C ILE A 95 -1.60 -3.03 -5.96
N VAL A 96 -2.58 -2.52 -6.69
CA VAL A 96 -3.53 -3.32 -7.47
C VAL A 96 -2.94 -3.57 -8.86
N ASN A 97 -2.99 -4.82 -9.31
CA ASN A 97 -2.43 -5.27 -10.60
C ASN A 97 -0.95 -4.90 -10.79
N PRO A 98 -0.05 -5.20 -9.83
CA PRO A 98 1.36 -4.89 -9.99
C PRO A 98 1.93 -5.57 -11.26
N PRO A 99 2.77 -4.89 -12.04
CA PRO A 99 3.47 -5.51 -13.17
C PRO A 99 4.33 -6.69 -12.70
N TYR A 100 4.31 -7.80 -13.45
CA TYR A 100 5.04 -9.02 -13.06
C TYR A 100 6.55 -8.79 -12.89
N ALA A 101 7.18 -8.09 -13.84
CA ALA A 101 8.61 -7.76 -13.76
C ALA A 101 8.95 -6.94 -12.50
N PHE A 102 8.04 -6.04 -12.08
CA PHE A 102 8.20 -5.29 -10.84
C PHE A 102 8.20 -6.23 -9.63
N THR A 103 7.23 -7.15 -9.54
CA THR A 103 7.17 -8.11 -8.41
C THR A 103 8.37 -9.04 -8.33
N GLN A 104 8.98 -9.41 -9.46
CA GLN A 104 10.18 -10.25 -9.48
C GLN A 104 11.42 -9.51 -8.94
N SER A 105 11.50 -8.20 -9.17
CA SER A 105 12.62 -7.36 -8.72
C SER A 105 12.52 -6.90 -7.27
N LEU A 106 11.35 -7.07 -6.63
CA LEU A 106 11.09 -6.57 -5.29
C LEU A 106 12.01 -7.18 -4.21
N PRO A 107 12.20 -8.51 -4.08
CA PRO A 107 12.90 -9.06 -2.93
C PRO A 107 14.31 -8.47 -2.68
N PRO A 108 15.23 -8.42 -3.66
CA PRO A 108 16.54 -7.81 -3.43
C PRO A 108 16.47 -6.29 -3.21
N LEU A 109 15.53 -5.60 -3.88
CA LEU A 109 15.34 -4.15 -3.71
C LEU A 109 14.85 -3.82 -2.29
N LEU A 110 13.88 -4.58 -1.79
CA LEU A 110 13.30 -4.36 -0.48
C LEU A 110 14.32 -4.61 0.63
N GLU A 111 15.12 -5.67 0.54
CA GLU A 111 16.17 -5.92 1.53
C GLU A 111 17.24 -4.81 1.53
N ALA A 112 17.62 -4.29 0.35
CA ALA A 112 18.51 -3.14 0.26
C ALA A 112 17.90 -1.86 0.87
N LEU A 113 16.61 -1.60 0.63
CA LEU A 113 15.89 -0.47 1.22
C LEU A 113 15.77 -0.60 2.74
N ARG A 114 15.44 -1.79 3.24
CA ARG A 114 15.37 -2.07 4.68
C ARG A 114 16.71 -1.76 5.36
N ALA A 115 17.80 -2.27 4.80
CA ALA A 115 19.14 -2.05 5.35
C ALA A 115 19.58 -0.57 5.28
N ALA A 116 19.21 0.16 4.22
CA ALA A 116 19.64 1.54 4.02
C ALA A 116 18.82 2.56 4.84
N LEU A 117 17.57 2.24 5.16
CA LEU A 117 16.63 3.17 5.79
C LEU A 117 16.31 2.84 7.26
N ALA A 118 16.79 1.72 7.78
CA ALA A 118 16.62 1.36 9.19
C ALA A 118 17.31 2.40 10.11
N PRO A 119 16.61 2.94 11.11
CA PRO A 119 17.21 3.81 12.12
C PRO A 119 18.31 3.09 12.91
N GLU A 120 19.27 3.84 13.46
CA GLU A 120 20.36 3.28 14.26
C GLU A 120 19.83 2.45 15.43
N GLY A 121 20.41 1.26 15.63
CA GLY A 121 19.97 0.32 16.66
C GLY A 121 18.71 -0.48 16.33
N HIS A 122 18.10 -0.26 15.16
CA HIS A 122 16.92 -0.99 14.70
C HIS A 122 17.21 -1.79 13.43
N ARG A 123 16.63 -2.98 13.33
CA ARG A 123 16.66 -3.75 12.09
C ARG A 123 15.52 -3.34 11.18
N GLY A 124 14.37 -3.03 11.77
CA GLY A 124 13.13 -2.80 11.03
C GLY A 124 12.68 -4.05 10.28
N GLU A 125 11.55 -3.93 9.60
CA GLU A 125 10.91 -5.02 8.88
C GLU A 125 10.32 -4.48 7.58
N ILE A 126 10.71 -5.06 6.44
CA ILE A 126 10.04 -4.81 5.17
C ILE A 126 9.34 -6.08 4.72
N THR A 127 8.03 -6.01 4.46
CA THR A 127 7.21 -7.17 4.12
C THR A 127 6.48 -6.96 2.80
N THR A 128 6.19 -8.08 2.15
CA THR A 128 5.30 -8.14 1.00
C THR A 128 4.24 -9.19 1.21
N GLU A 129 2.97 -8.83 1.05
CA GLU A 129 1.86 -9.76 1.24
C GLU A 129 0.79 -9.55 0.17
N TRP A 130 0.27 -10.65 -0.38
CA TRP A 130 -0.89 -10.64 -1.27
C TRP A 130 -2.17 -10.74 -0.44
N LEU A 131 -3.05 -9.75 -0.55
CA LEU A 131 -4.31 -9.72 0.20
C LEU A 131 -5.46 -10.46 -0.49
N ALA A 132 -5.31 -10.77 -1.79
CA ALA A 132 -6.26 -11.54 -2.61
C ALA A 132 -5.64 -11.98 -3.95
#